data_AF-A0A5B7V6R0-F1
#
_entry.id   AF-A0A5B7V6R0-F1
#
_cell.length_a   1.000
_cell.length_b   1.000
_cell.length_c   1.000
_cell.angle_alpha   90.00
_cell.angle_beta   90.00
_cell.angle_gamma   90.00
#
_symmetry.space_group_name_H-M   'P 1'
#
loop_
_entity.id
_entity.type
_entity.pdbx_description
1 polymer ?
#
loop_
_entity_poly.entity_id
_entity_poly.type
_entity_poly.pdbx_seq_one_letter_code
_entity_poly.pdbx_strand_id
1 'polypeptide(L)'
;MPVSGSGDGHVELLLGAYVLGGLSPAECRGVAAHIAACDSCRTAHRELSDAPAFLSLLSDAELSDGLGLSDSDPPGGAAGT
;
A
#
# COMPACT_ATOMS: atom_id res chain seq x y z
N MET A 1 -2.25 -12.26 -10.86
CA MET A 1 -1.07 -12.15 -11.76
C MET A 1 0.15 -11.95 -10.88
N PRO A 2 1.13 -12.88 -10.84
CA PRO A 2 2.33 -12.68 -10.02
C PRO A 2 3.26 -11.71 -10.74
N VAL A 3 3.56 -10.58 -10.10
CA VAL A 3 4.62 -9.68 -10.59
C VAL A 3 5.95 -10.38 -10.36
N SER A 4 6.42 -11.08 -11.40
CA SER A 4 7.78 -11.61 -11.43
C SER A 4 8.71 -10.42 -11.64
N GLY A 5 9.35 -9.97 -10.55
CA GLY A 5 10.38 -8.95 -10.61
C GLY A 5 11.49 -9.41 -11.55
N SER A 6 11.55 -8.82 -12.74
CA SER A 6 12.60 -9.09 -13.70
C SER A 6 13.92 -8.50 -13.21
N GLY A 7 14.78 -9.38 -12.69
CA GLY A 7 16.24 -9.38 -12.92
C GLY A 7 17.11 -8.35 -12.21
N ASP A 8 16.73 -7.07 -12.18
CA ASP A 8 17.55 -5.95 -11.64
C ASP A 8 16.74 -4.92 -10.83
N GLY A 9 15.42 -5.15 -10.65
CA GLY A 9 14.51 -4.15 -10.09
C GLY A 9 14.48 -4.12 -8.57
N HIS A 10 14.95 -3.03 -7.96
CA HIS A 10 14.71 -2.70 -6.56
C HIS A 10 13.24 -2.93 -6.16
N VAL A 11 13.01 -3.34 -4.91
CA VAL A 11 11.66 -3.65 -4.38
C VAL A 11 10.85 -2.41 -3.99
N GLU A 12 11.26 -1.22 -4.41
CA GLU A 12 10.65 0.06 -4.03
C GLU A 12 9.13 0.10 -4.28
N LEU A 13 8.70 -0.39 -5.45
CA LEU A 13 7.27 -0.46 -5.80
C LEU A 13 6.47 -1.43 -4.91
N LEU A 14 7.13 -2.39 -4.26
CA LEU A 14 6.50 -3.37 -3.37
C LEU A 14 6.56 -2.96 -1.89
N LEU A 15 7.36 -1.97 -1.52
CA LEU A 15 7.59 -1.61 -0.11
C LEU A 15 6.32 -1.13 0.60
N GLY A 16 5.48 -0.34 -0.08
CA GLY A 16 4.20 0.09 0.48
C GLY A 16 3.30 -1.09 0.82
N ALA A 17 3.10 -2.01 -0.13
CA ALA A 17 2.32 -3.22 0.09
C ALA A 17 2.95 -4.15 1.14
N TYR A 18 4.28 -4.24 1.19
CA TYR A 18 5.02 -5.00 2.18
C TYR A 18 4.78 -4.48 3.61
N VAL A 19 4.94 -3.17 3.81
CA VAL A 19 4.76 -2.51 5.12
C VAL A 19 3.31 -2.57 5.59
N LEU A 20 2.34 -2.49 4.67
CA LEU A 20 0.91 -2.60 4.97
C LEU A 20 0.40 -4.04 5.08
N GLY A 21 1.26 -5.06 4.86
CA GLY A 21 0.87 -6.47 4.94
C GLY A 21 0.02 -6.97 3.77
N GLY A 22 -0.02 -6.26 2.65
CA GLY A 22 -0.81 -6.60 1.45
C GLY A 22 -0.15 -7.59 0.50
N LEU A 23 1.05 -8.07 0.80
CA LEU A 23 1.78 -9.04 -0.03
C LEU A 23 1.49 -10.49 0.36
N SER A 24 1.60 -11.40 -0.61
CA SER A 24 1.56 -12.82 -0.33
C SER A 24 2.80 -13.27 0.48
N PRO A 25 2.74 -14.41 1.19
CA PRO A 25 3.90 -14.90 1.96
C PRO A 25 5.16 -15.13 1.11
N ALA A 26 5.00 -15.47 -0.17
CA ALA A 26 6.12 -15.66 -1.09
C ALA A 26 6.79 -14.33 -1.45
N GLU A 27 5.99 -13.30 -1.74
CA GLU A 27 6.48 -11.95 -2.03
C GLU A 27 7.14 -11.32 -0.80
N CYS A 28 6.57 -11.49 0.39
CA CYS A 28 7.18 -11.03 1.65
C CYS A 28 8.59 -11.60 1.85
N ARG A 29 8.80 -12.89 1.59
CA ARG A 29 10.13 -13.51 1.69
C ARG A 29 11.11 -12.93 0.68
N GLY A 30 10.67 -12.69 -0.56
CA GLY A 30 11.50 -12.07 -1.59
C GLY A 30 11.91 -10.64 -1.22
N VAL A 31 10.95 -9.82 -0.79
CA VAL A 31 11.19 -8.43 -0.36
C VAL A 31 12.11 -8.37 0.86
N ALA A 32 11.84 -9.20 1.89
CA ALA A 32 12.69 -9.25 3.08
C ALA A 32 14.13 -9.66 2.77
N ALA A 33 14.33 -10.65 1.90
CA ALA A 33 15.66 -11.06 1.44
C ALA A 33 16.40 -9.92 0.72
N HIS A 34 15.71 -9.15 -0.12
CA HIS A 34 16.31 -8.02 -0.83
C HIS A 34 16.64 -6.85 0.12
N ILE A 35 15.73 -6.49 1.04
CA ILE A 35 15.98 -5.45 2.07
C ILE A 35 17.21 -5.80 2.89
N ALA A 36 17.42 -7.08 3.22
CA ALA A 36 18.60 -7.52 3.95
C ALA A 36 19.90 -7.21 3.19
N ALA A 37 19.89 -7.38 1.86
CA ALA A 37 21.07 -7.27 1.00
C ALA A 37 21.29 -5.89 0.34
N CYS A 38 20.30 -4.99 0.35
CA CYS A 38 20.33 -3.73 -0.40
C CYS A 38 20.09 -2.50 0.48
N ASP A 39 21.08 -1.61 0.59
CA ASP A 39 21.01 -0.44 1.47
C ASP A 39 20.04 0.65 1.02
N SER A 40 19.84 0.83 -0.30
CA SER A 40 18.84 1.77 -0.81
C SER A 40 17.43 1.31 -0.42
N CYS A 41 17.10 0.03 -0.65
CA CYS A 41 15.81 -0.52 -0.26
C CYS A 41 15.62 -0.58 1.26
N ARG A 42 16.69 -0.79 2.04
CA ARG A 42 16.64 -0.71 3.50
C ARG A 42 16.32 0.69 4.00
N THR A 43 16.86 1.71 3.32
CA THR A 43 16.56 3.11 3.61
C THR A 43 15.12 3.45 3.25
N ALA A 44 14.68 3.13 2.04
CA ALA A 44 13.29 3.31 1.62
C ALA A 44 12.29 2.58 2.52
N HIS A 45 12.61 1.36 2.99
CA HIS A 45 11.79 0.62 3.95
C HIS A 45 11.64 1.37 5.29
N ARG A 46 12.73 1.97 5.80
CA ARG A 46 12.70 2.78 7.03
C ARG A 46 11.83 4.03 6.87
N GLU A 47 11.88 4.68 5.72
CA GLU A 47 11.08 5.88 5.46
C GLU A 47 9.57 5.57 5.47
N LEU A 48 9.18 4.35 5.07
CA LEU A 48 7.79 3.92 5.06
C LEU A 48 7.32 3.22 6.34
N SER A 49 8.22 2.74 7.21
CA SER A 49 7.86 1.83 8.31
C SER A 49 6.90 2.42 9.35
N ASP A 50 6.81 3.75 9.45
CA ASP A 50 5.92 4.44 10.38
C ASP A 50 4.51 4.66 9.79
N ALA A 51 4.34 4.48 8.48
CA ALA A 51 3.06 4.69 7.80
C ALA A 51 1.88 3.89 8.42
N PRO A 52 2.02 2.60 8.78
CA PRO A 52 0.94 1.85 9.42
C PRO A 52 0.51 2.44 10.77
N ALA A 53 1.44 3.00 11.54
CA ALA A 53 1.13 3.62 12.83
C ALA A 53 0.31 4.90 12.62
N PHE A 54 0.67 5.72 11.64
CA PHE A 54 -0.12 6.90 11.28
C PHE A 54 -1.52 6.54 10.76
N LEU A 55 -1.62 5.51 9.92
CA LEU A 55 -2.92 5.05 9.40
C LEU A 55 -3.81 4.48 10.51
N SER A 56 -3.23 3.88 11.55
CA SER A 56 -3.97 3.34 12.71
C SER A 56 -4.64 4.42 13.56
N LEU A 57 -4.31 5.70 13.35
CA LEU A 57 -4.98 6.83 14.00
C LEU A 57 -6.33 7.18 13.38
N LEU A 58 -6.57 6.72 12.14
CA LEU A 58 -7.80 6.97 11.40
C LEU A 58 -8.81 5.86 11.69
N SER A 59 -10.08 6.23 11.80
CA SER A 59 -11.17 5.25 11.74
C SER A 59 -11.35 4.73 10.31
N ASP A 60 -11.97 3.55 10.18
CA ASP A 60 -12.30 2.98 8.87
C ASP A 60 -13.18 3.92 8.02
N ALA A 61 -14.05 4.70 8.66
CA ALA A 61 -14.90 5.67 7.98
C ALA A 61 -14.09 6.82 7.37
N GLU A 62 -13.15 7.39 8.13
CA GLU A 62 -12.25 8.45 7.66
C GLU A 62 -11.33 7.93 6.54
N LEU A 63 -10.86 6.69 6.66
CA LEU A 63 -10.02 6.06 5.64
C LEU A 63 -10.81 5.82 4.34
N SER A 64 -12.05 5.33 4.43
CA SER A 64 -12.90 5.05 3.27
C SER A 64 -13.34 6.32 2.54
N ASP A 65 -13.64 7.39 3.29
CA ASP A 65 -13.97 8.72 2.74
C ASP A 65 -12.74 9.33 2.03
N GLY A 66 -11.58 9.37 2.69
CA GLY A 66 -10.36 9.96 2.15
C GLY A 66 -9.81 9.24 0.91
N LEU A 67 -10.09 7.94 0.76
CA LEU A 67 -9.69 7.13 -0.41
C LEU A 67 -10.76 7.07 -1.51
N GLY A 68 -11.95 7.65 -1.28
CA GLY A 68 -13.08 7.55 -2.22
C GLY A 68 -13.59 6.13 -2.41
N LEU A 69 -13.45 5.29 -1.38
CA LEU A 69 -13.91 3.88 -1.37
C LEU A 69 -15.33 3.74 -0.78
N SER A 70 -15.89 4.83 -0.26
CA SER A 70 -17.27 4.87 0.20
C SER A 70 -18.24 4.76 -0.98
N ASP A 71 -19.15 3.79 -0.92
CA ASP A 71 -20.26 3.64 -1.85
C ASP A 71 -21.35 4.66 -1.48
N SER A 72 -21.36 5.84 -2.11
CA SER A 72 -22.50 6.77 -2.40
C SER A 72 -21.99 8.20 -2.67
N ASP A 73 -22.52 9.04 -3.59
CA ASP A 73 -23.88 9.14 -4.17
C ASP A 73 -23.83 9.68 -5.64
N PRO A 74 -24.55 9.10 -6.62
CA PRO A 74 -24.82 9.77 -7.89
C PRO A 74 -25.72 11.00 -7.63
N PRO A 75 -25.55 12.14 -8.34
CA PRO A 75 -26.42 13.30 -8.13
C PRO A 75 -27.87 12.91 -8.44
N GLY A 76 -28.69 12.77 -7.41
CA GLY A 76 -30.12 12.55 -7.50
C GLY A 76 -30.78 13.73 -8.23
N GLY A 77 -30.95 13.60 -9.55
CA GLY A 77 -31.74 14.50 -10.35
C GLY A 77 -33.21 14.40 -9.98
N ALA A 78 -33.74 15.42 -9.33
CA ALA A 78 -35.17 15.70 -9.31
C ALA A 78 -35.42 16.96 -10.14
N ALA A 79 -35.70 16.75 -11.42
CA ALA A 79 -36.44 17.68 -12.26
C ALA A 79 -37.95 17.50 -12.00
N GLY A 80 -38.68 18.61 -11.94
CA GLY A 80 -40.15 18.67 -11.83
C GLY A 80 -40.58 19.14 -10.44
N THR A 81 -41.29 20.24 -10.26
CA THR A 81 -42.36 20.84 -11.09
C THR A 81 -42.33 22.37 -11.07
#